data_AF-A0A3P1SI79-F1
#
_entry.id   AF-A0A3P1SI79-F1
#
_cell.length_a   1.000
_cell.length_b   1.000
_cell.length_c   1.000
_cell.angle_alpha   90.00
_cell.angle_beta   90.00
_cell.angle_gamma   90.00
#
_symmetry.space_group_name_H-M   'P 1'
#
loop_
_entity.id
_entity.type
_entity.pdbx_description
1 polymer ?
#
loop_
_entity_poly.entity_id
_entity_poly.type
_entity_poly.pdbx_seq_one_letter_code
_entity_poly.pdbx_strand_id
1 'polypeptide(L)'
;MAAADLGTPAGAFSAKKPASIGELFGVLSTQITSLIRGEIELTKAKASAYASRMGMGIGLLAGAALLSLYLLGWIFHTIELALALVVPAWAASLIVVALLLIIIAVLALLGKKAVDKARLTTPDPKAGLEASVEALKKGLRHE
;
A
#
# COMPACT_ATOMS: atom_id res chain seq x y z
N MET A 1 1.08 85.21 -22.39
CA MET A 1 -0.08 84.31 -22.52
C MET A 1 0.45 82.88 -22.44
N ALA A 2 0.07 82.19 -21.36
CA ALA A 2 0.15 80.75 -21.09
C ALA A 2 1.52 80.04 -21.17
N ALA A 3 2.15 79.91 -19.99
CA ALA A 3 3.01 78.78 -19.68
C ALA A 3 2.13 77.52 -19.54
N ALA A 4 2.38 76.50 -20.36
CA ALA A 4 1.71 75.21 -20.28
C ALA A 4 2.60 74.23 -19.51
N ASP A 5 2.11 73.91 -18.33
CA ASP A 5 2.51 72.84 -17.43
C ASP A 5 2.49 71.47 -18.14
N LEU A 6 3.63 70.77 -18.13
CA LEU A 6 3.72 69.34 -18.45
C LEU A 6 4.28 68.61 -17.23
N GLY A 7 3.40 68.44 -16.24
CA GLY A 7 3.61 67.54 -15.12
C GLY A 7 3.92 66.13 -15.60
N THR A 8 5.18 65.72 -15.43
CA THR A 8 5.60 64.32 -15.56
C THR A 8 5.06 63.57 -14.34
N PRO A 9 4.20 62.53 -14.48
CA PRO A 9 3.91 61.65 -13.36
C PRO A 9 5.17 60.80 -13.11
N ALA A 10 6.07 61.33 -12.29
CA ALA A 10 7.07 60.53 -11.62
C ALA A 10 6.31 59.56 -10.71
N GLY A 11 5.94 58.41 -11.28
CA GLY A 11 5.39 57.28 -10.56
C GLY A 11 6.37 56.95 -9.46
N ALA A 12 6.02 57.34 -8.25
CA ALA A 12 6.78 57.08 -7.06
C ALA A 12 7.08 55.58 -7.03
N PHE A 13 8.36 55.23 -7.19
CA PHE A 13 8.88 54.01 -6.57
C PHE A 13 8.63 54.20 -5.09
N SER A 14 7.45 53.76 -4.64
CA SER A 14 7.10 53.71 -3.23
C SER A 14 8.19 52.86 -2.59
N ALA A 15 9.13 53.53 -1.93
CA ALA A 15 10.24 52.92 -1.23
C ALA A 15 9.62 52.04 -0.15
N LYS A 16 9.36 50.78 -0.49
CA LYS A 16 8.79 49.79 0.39
C LYS A 16 9.78 49.65 1.54
N LYS A 17 9.38 50.15 2.71
CA LYS A 17 10.13 50.05 3.97
C LYS A 17 10.61 48.59 4.10
N PRO A 18 11.90 48.35 4.42
CA PRO A 18 12.40 46.98 4.56
C PRO A 18 11.50 46.22 5.54
N ALA A 19 11.06 45.03 5.13
CA ALA A 19 10.16 44.21 5.94
C ALA A 19 10.78 44.03 7.33
N SER A 20 9.98 44.27 8.36
CA SER A 20 10.42 44.10 9.74
C SER A 20 10.74 42.63 10.01
N ILE A 21 11.64 42.34 10.95
CA ILE A 21 11.96 40.97 11.38
C ILE A 21 10.69 40.19 11.76
N GLY A 22 9.70 40.85 12.37
CA GLY A 22 8.41 40.25 12.69
C GLY A 22 7.58 39.83 11.46
N GLU A 23 7.61 40.62 10.38
CA GLU A 23 6.91 40.29 9.13
C GLU A 23 7.60 39.13 8.39
N LEU A 24 8.93 39.05 8.41
CA LEU A 24 9.68 37.93 7.82
C LEU A 24 9.41 36.61 8.55
N PHE A 25 9.35 36.64 9.88
CA PHE A 25 8.97 35.47 10.68
C PHE A 25 7.51 35.04 10.42
N GLY A 26 6.59 35.99 10.26
CA GLY A 26 5.20 35.69 9.89
C GLY A 26 5.08 35.02 8.51
N VAL A 27 5.84 35.50 7.53
CA VAL A 27 5.87 34.93 6.17
C VAL A 27 6.49 33.53 6.17
N LEU A 28 7.59 33.30 6.90
CA LEU A 28 8.23 31.99 7.01
C LEU A 28 7.33 30.97 7.73
N SER A 29 6.70 31.36 8.83
CA SER A 29 5.75 30.52 9.56
C SER A 29 4.55 30.10 8.69
N THR A 30 4.06 31.05 7.89
CA THR A 30 2.98 30.80 6.92
C THR A 30 3.43 29.82 5.82
N GLN A 31 4.67 29.94 5.31
CA GLN A 31 5.22 29.03 4.31
C GLN A 31 5.38 27.61 4.87
N ILE A 32 5.96 27.46 6.06
CA ILE A 32 6.10 26.14 6.71
C ILE A 32 4.73 25.49 6.92
N THR A 33 3.75 26.26 7.41
CA THR A 33 2.37 25.77 7.59
C THR A 33 1.75 25.32 6.26
N SER A 34 1.98 26.07 5.17
CA SER A 34 1.49 25.73 3.84
C SER A 34 2.15 24.47 3.27
N LEU A 35 3.44 24.26 3.56
CA LEU A 35 4.22 23.11 3.11
C LEU A 35 3.74 21.83 3.80
N ILE A 36 3.57 21.88 5.13
CA ILE A 36 3.02 20.77 5.91
C ILE A 36 1.62 20.38 5.42
N ARG A 37 0.74 21.37 5.18
CA ARG A 37 -0.59 21.10 4.60
C ARG A 37 -0.49 20.48 3.21
N GLY A 38 0.42 20.97 2.37
CA GLY A 38 0.66 20.41 1.04
C GLY A 38 1.15 18.96 1.08
N GLU A 39 2.03 18.63 2.03
CA GLU A 39 2.55 17.27 2.19
C GLU A 39 1.49 16.30 2.73
N ILE A 40 0.59 16.77 3.60
CA ILE A 40 -0.58 16.02 4.05
C ILE A 40 -1.53 15.75 2.87
N GLU A 41 -1.89 16.77 2.09
CA GLU A 41 -2.77 16.62 0.93
C GLU A 41 -2.16 15.70 -0.14
N LEU A 42 -0.85 15.84 -0.39
CA LEU A 42 -0.11 14.97 -1.30
C LEU A 42 -0.03 13.53 -0.79
N THR A 43 0.21 13.34 0.52
CA THR A 43 0.22 12.01 1.13
C THR A 43 -1.15 11.37 1.05
N LYS A 44 -2.22 12.14 1.28
CA LYS A 44 -3.60 11.68 1.13
C LYS A 44 -3.91 11.27 -0.31
N ALA A 45 -3.48 12.07 -1.29
CA ALA A 45 -3.63 11.75 -2.71
C ALA A 45 -2.85 10.48 -3.09
N LYS A 46 -1.59 10.35 -2.64
CA LYS A 46 -0.78 9.13 -2.84
C LYS A 46 -1.40 7.91 -2.18
N ALA A 47 -1.88 8.04 -0.95
CA ALA A 47 -2.55 6.96 -0.22
C ALA A 47 -3.83 6.51 -0.94
N SER A 48 -4.65 7.45 -1.42
CA SER A 48 -5.84 7.16 -2.21
C SER A 48 -5.51 6.45 -3.53
N ALA A 49 -4.51 6.95 -4.27
CA ALA A 49 -4.06 6.33 -5.51
C ALA A 49 -3.50 4.92 -5.28
N TYR A 50 -2.72 4.73 -4.21
CA TYR A 50 -2.21 3.43 -3.78
C TYR A 50 -3.35 2.48 -3.43
N ALA A 51 -4.31 2.92 -2.60
CA ALA A 51 -5.45 2.11 -2.18
C ALA A 51 -6.30 1.68 -3.37
N SER A 52 -6.56 2.59 -4.33
CA SER A 52 -7.31 2.26 -5.55
C SER A 52 -6.59 1.22 -6.42
N ARG A 53 -5.29 1.43 -6.69
CA ARG A 53 -4.50 0.50 -7.51
C ARG A 53 -4.34 -0.86 -6.82
N MET A 54 -4.07 -0.85 -5.51
CA MET A 54 -3.96 -2.06 -4.71
C MET A 54 -5.30 -2.80 -4.64
N GLY A 55 -6.40 -2.07 -4.44
CA GLY A 55 -7.75 -2.64 -4.41
C GLY A 55 -8.12 -3.33 -5.72
N MET A 56 -7.82 -2.71 -6.86
CA MET A 56 -8.01 -3.32 -8.17
C MET A 56 -7.12 -4.57 -8.34
N GLY A 57 -5.86 -4.51 -7.94
CA GLY A 57 -4.94 -5.65 -8.00
C GLY A 57 -5.43 -6.83 -7.15
N ILE A 58 -5.81 -6.57 -5.90
CA ILE A 58 -6.38 -7.58 -5.00
C ILE A 58 -7.69 -8.15 -5.57
N GLY A 59 -8.56 -7.29 -6.12
CA GLY A 59 -9.82 -7.72 -6.74
C GLY A 59 -9.60 -8.64 -7.94
N LEU A 60 -8.68 -8.28 -8.85
CA LEU A 60 -8.32 -9.11 -10.00
C LEU A 60 -7.69 -10.44 -9.57
N LEU A 61 -6.79 -10.42 -8.59
CA LEU A 61 -6.18 -11.65 -8.06
C LEU A 61 -7.21 -12.56 -7.36
N ALA A 62 -8.15 -11.99 -6.62
CA ALA A 62 -9.24 -12.74 -6.01
C ALA A 62 -10.15 -13.37 -7.09
N GLY A 63 -10.51 -12.62 -8.12
CA GLY A 63 -11.27 -13.14 -9.27
C GLY A 63 -10.52 -14.25 -10.00
N ALA A 64 -9.23 -14.06 -10.27
CA ALA A 64 -8.38 -15.07 -10.88
C ALA A 64 -8.27 -16.34 -10.02
N ALA A 65 -8.14 -16.21 -8.70
CA ALA A 65 -8.11 -17.35 -7.78
C ALA A 65 -9.42 -18.16 -7.82
N LEU A 66 -10.58 -17.48 -7.82
CA LEU A 66 -11.89 -18.14 -7.93
C LEU A 66 -12.06 -18.86 -9.27
N LEU A 67 -11.74 -18.19 -10.39
CA LEU A 67 -11.82 -18.80 -11.71
C LEU A 67 -10.84 -19.96 -11.87
N SER A 68 -9.65 -19.88 -11.26
CA SER A 68 -8.67 -20.97 -11.26
C SER A 68 -9.20 -22.19 -10.50
N LEU A 69 -9.90 -21.99 -9.38
CA LEU A 69 -10.53 -23.08 -8.64
C LEU A 69 -11.65 -23.74 -9.46
N TYR A 70 -12.47 -22.94 -10.15
CA TYR A 70 -13.50 -23.45 -11.04
C TYR A 70 -12.91 -24.25 -12.23
N LEU A 71 -11.88 -23.70 -12.88
CA LEU A 71 -11.16 -24.38 -13.95
C LEU A 71 -10.54 -25.70 -13.49
N LEU A 72 -9.93 -25.72 -12.29
CA LEU A 72 -9.34 -26.91 -11.72
C LEU A 72 -10.37 -28.03 -11.55
N GLY A 73 -11.58 -27.71 -11.09
CA GLY A 73 -12.69 -28.66 -11.02
C GLY A 73 -13.06 -29.25 -12.39
N TRP A 74 -13.16 -28.40 -13.41
CA TRP A 74 -13.44 -28.84 -14.79
C TRP A 74 -12.34 -29.70 -15.40
N ILE A 75 -11.08 -29.45 -15.07
CA ILE A 75 -9.96 -30.30 -15.48
C ILE A 75 -10.14 -31.71 -14.92
N PHE A 76 -10.39 -31.85 -13.61
CA PHE A 76 -10.60 -33.16 -12.99
C PHE A 76 -11.84 -33.86 -13.52
N HIS A 77 -12.92 -33.13 -13.74
CA HIS A 77 -14.12 -33.69 -14.36
C HIS A 77 -13.87 -34.16 -15.80
N THR A 78 -13.06 -33.43 -16.58
CA THR A 78 -12.67 -33.85 -17.93
C THR A 78 -11.80 -35.11 -17.90
N ILE A 79 -10.87 -35.21 -16.94
CA ILE A 79 -10.06 -36.41 -16.72
C ILE A 79 -10.95 -37.60 -16.33
N GLU A 80 -11.92 -37.40 -15.44
CA GLU A 80 -12.90 -38.41 -15.04
C GLU A 80 -13.67 -38.93 -16.26
N LEU A 81 -14.21 -38.02 -17.10
CA LEU A 81 -14.93 -38.39 -18.32
C LEU A 81 -14.04 -39.14 -19.31
N ALA A 82 -12.79 -38.73 -19.48
CA ALA A 82 -11.84 -39.42 -20.34
C ALA A 82 -11.53 -40.84 -19.83
N LEU A 83 -11.36 -41.01 -18.51
CA LEU A 83 -11.18 -42.33 -17.89
C LEU A 83 -12.43 -43.20 -18.02
N ALA A 84 -13.62 -42.61 -17.91
CA ALA A 84 -14.88 -43.32 -18.06
C ALA A 84 -15.08 -43.93 -19.46
N LEU A 85 -14.28 -43.54 -20.46
CA LEU A 85 -14.26 -44.19 -21.78
C LEU A 85 -13.62 -45.59 -21.75
N VAL A 86 -12.79 -45.88 -20.75
CA VAL A 86 -12.01 -47.13 -20.66
C VAL A 86 -12.28 -47.94 -19.39
N VAL A 87 -12.87 -47.33 -18.36
CA VAL A 87 -13.31 -48.00 -17.12
C VAL A 87 -14.73 -47.57 -16.73
N PRO A 88 -15.45 -48.33 -15.87
CA PRO A 88 -16.74 -47.89 -15.35
C PRO A 88 -16.66 -46.53 -14.65
N ALA A 89 -17.70 -45.71 -14.80
CA ALA A 89 -17.71 -44.33 -14.28
C ALA A 89 -17.36 -44.24 -12.79
N TRP A 90 -17.87 -45.14 -11.95
CA TRP A 90 -17.57 -45.16 -10.51
C TRP A 90 -16.07 -45.39 -10.23
N ALA A 91 -15.38 -46.20 -11.05
CA ALA A 91 -13.95 -46.46 -10.91
C ALA A 91 -13.13 -45.25 -11.38
N ALA A 92 -13.55 -44.60 -12.47
CA ALA A 92 -12.94 -43.35 -12.93
C ALA A 92 -13.01 -42.26 -11.84
N SER A 93 -14.18 -42.07 -11.21
CA SER A 93 -14.34 -41.11 -10.11
C SER A 93 -13.39 -41.42 -8.94
N LEU A 94 -13.27 -42.69 -8.53
CA LEU A 94 -12.36 -43.08 -7.45
C LEU A 94 -10.88 -42.83 -7.77
N ILE A 95 -10.46 -43.04 -9.01
CA ILE A 95 -9.09 -42.74 -9.45
C ILE A 95 -8.82 -41.23 -9.34
N VAL A 96 -9.76 -40.39 -9.79
CA VAL A 96 -9.63 -38.93 -9.69
C VAL A 96 -9.65 -38.45 -8.24
N VAL A 97 -10.48 -39.05 -7.38
CA VAL A 97 -10.47 -38.77 -5.92
C VAL A 97 -9.12 -39.13 -5.30
N ALA A 98 -8.54 -40.28 -5.65
CA ALA A 98 -7.22 -40.68 -5.15
C ALA A 98 -6.13 -39.69 -5.60
N LEU A 99 -6.17 -39.26 -6.87
CA LEU A 99 -5.25 -38.25 -7.41
C LEU A 99 -5.37 -36.92 -6.65
N LEU A 100 -6.61 -36.46 -6.39
CA LEU A 100 -6.88 -35.25 -5.60
C LEU A 100 -6.35 -35.36 -4.17
N LEU A 101 -6.53 -36.50 -3.50
CA LEU A 101 -6.00 -36.73 -2.15
C LEU A 101 -4.49 -36.61 -2.10
N ILE A 102 -3.77 -37.12 -3.11
CA ILE A 102 -2.31 -36.98 -3.21
C ILE A 102 -1.92 -35.51 -3.33
N ILE A 103 -2.59 -34.75 -4.21
CA ILE A 103 -2.33 -33.32 -4.39
C ILE A 103 -2.59 -32.55 -3.09
N ILE A 104 -3.71 -32.82 -2.41
CA ILE A 104 -4.06 -32.22 -1.13
C ILE A 104 -2.99 -32.53 -0.08
N ALA A 105 -2.53 -33.77 0.03
CA ALA A 105 -1.50 -34.16 0.98
C ALA A 105 -0.19 -33.40 0.73
N VAL A 106 0.26 -33.29 -0.53
CA VAL A 106 1.46 -32.53 -0.89
C VAL A 106 1.30 -31.05 -0.55
N LEU A 107 0.18 -30.42 -0.94
CA LEU A 107 -0.08 -29.01 -0.67
C LEU A 107 -0.16 -28.73 0.83
N ALA A 108 -0.82 -29.60 1.61
CA ALA A 108 -0.92 -29.47 3.07
C ALA A 108 0.48 -29.55 3.73
N LEU A 109 1.33 -30.47 3.28
CA LEU A 109 2.70 -30.60 3.78
C LEU A 109 3.56 -29.38 3.44
N LEU A 110 3.48 -28.88 2.20
CA LEU A 110 4.20 -27.68 1.79
C LEU A 110 3.70 -26.44 2.53
N GLY A 111 2.38 -26.29 2.67
CA GLY A 111 1.76 -25.20 3.42
C GLY A 111 2.18 -25.21 4.89
N LYS A 112 2.17 -26.40 5.52
CA LYS A 112 2.67 -26.57 6.90
C LYS A 112 4.13 -26.11 7.01
N LYS A 113 5.01 -26.58 6.13
CA LYS A 113 6.43 -26.17 6.11
C LYS A 113 6.60 -24.66 5.94
N ALA A 114 5.80 -24.03 5.08
CA ALA A 114 5.85 -22.59 4.86
C ALA A 114 5.41 -21.80 6.11
N VAL A 115 4.32 -22.23 6.76
CA VAL A 115 3.82 -21.62 8.00
C VAL A 115 4.85 -21.80 9.13
N ASP A 116 5.41 -22.99 9.29
CA ASP A 116 6.42 -23.27 10.31
C ASP A 116 7.65 -22.38 10.11
N LYS A 117 8.11 -22.23 8.86
CA LYS A 117 9.22 -21.33 8.53
C LYS A 117 8.91 -19.86 8.83
N ALA A 118 7.70 -19.39 8.54
CA ALA A 118 7.28 -18.03 8.83
C ALA A 118 7.22 -17.73 10.34
N ARG A 119 6.82 -18.72 11.15
CA ARG A 119 6.78 -18.61 12.62
C ARG A 119 8.18 -18.42 13.22
N LEU A 120 9.19 -19.09 12.67
CA LEU A 120 10.59 -18.95 13.13
C LEU A 120 11.17 -17.55 12.90
N THR A 121 10.63 -16.81 11.93
CA THR A 121 11.10 -15.47 11.56
C THR A 121 10.17 -14.35 12.02
N THR A 122 9.13 -14.66 12.80
CA THR A 122 8.21 -13.65 13.33
C THR A 122 8.91 -12.88 14.46
N PRO A 123 9.24 -11.59 14.31
CA PRO A 123 9.82 -10.79 15.38
C PRO A 123 8.79 -10.69 16.51
N ASP A 124 9.19 -10.86 17.77
CA ASP A 124 8.31 -10.63 18.90
C ASP A 124 7.90 -9.15 18.91
N PRO A 125 6.62 -8.81 18.64
CA PRO A 125 6.18 -7.42 18.58
C PRO A 125 6.39 -6.70 19.92
N LYS A 126 6.40 -7.45 21.03
CA LYS A 126 6.64 -6.92 22.37
C LYS A 126 8.10 -6.49 22.53
N ALA A 127 9.05 -7.26 22.02
CA ALA A 127 10.47 -6.91 22.08
C ALA A 127 10.77 -5.60 21.33
N GLY A 128 10.12 -5.35 20.19
CA GLY A 128 10.26 -4.08 19.45
C GLY A 128 9.65 -2.88 20.17
N LEU A 129 8.51 -3.07 20.85
CA LEU A 129 7.87 -2.04 21.66
C LEU A 129 8.69 -1.73 22.93
N GLU A 130 9.18 -2.76 23.62
CA GLU A 130 10.02 -2.63 24.80
C GLU A 130 11.30 -1.89 24.48
N ALA A 131 12.00 -2.26 23.40
CA ALA A 131 13.18 -1.55 22.92
C ALA A 131 12.88 -0.07 22.60
N SER A 132 11.71 0.23 22.02
CA SER A 132 11.29 1.59 21.72
C SER A 132 11.00 2.41 23.00
N VAL A 133 10.36 1.80 23.99
CA VAL A 133 10.08 2.41 25.30
C VAL A 133 11.37 2.64 26.09
N GLU A 134 12.30 1.69 26.02
CA GLU A 134 13.58 1.76 26.71
C GLU A 134 14.49 2.84 26.12
N ALA A 135 14.53 2.95 24.78
CA ALA A 135 15.21 4.04 24.09
C ALA A 135 14.64 5.41 24.49
N LEU A 136 13.31 5.53 24.61
CA LEU A 136 12.66 6.76 25.08
C LEU A 136 13.03 7.09 26.53
N LYS A 137 12.98 6.08 27.43
CA LYS A 137 13.33 6.23 28.86
C LYS A 137 14.79 6.57 29.09
N LYS A 138 15.69 6.16 28.19
CA LYS A 138 17.11 6.48 28.26
C LYS A 138 17.37 7.90 27.74
N GLY A 139 16.71 8.30 26.65
CA GLY A 139 16.77 9.67 26.13
C GLY A 139 16.29 10.72 27.14
N LEU A 140 15.20 10.44 27.86
CA LEU A 140 14.64 11.34 28.89
C LEU A 140 15.43 11.41 30.20
N ARG A 141 16.39 10.49 30.43
CA ARG A 141 17.20 10.45 31.66
C ARG A 141 18.60 11.06 31.49
N HIS A 142 18.93 11.47 30.27
CA HIS A 142 20.21 12.09 29.92
C HIS A 142 20.09 13.60 29.64
N GLU A 143 18.96 14.21 30.02
CA GLU A 143 18.83 15.67 30.21
C GLU A 143 18.72 15.99 31.70
#